data_AF-A0A7Z9C6Z5-F1
#
_entry.id   AF-A0A7Z9C6Z5-F1
#
_cell.length_a   1.000
_cell.length_b   1.000
_cell.length_c   1.000
_cell.angle_alpha   90.00
_cell.angle_beta   90.00
_cell.angle_gamma   90.00
#
_symmetry.space_group_name_H-M   'P 1'
#
loop_
_entity.id
_entity.type
_entity.pdbx_description
1 polymer ?
#
loop_
_entity_poly.entity_id
_entity_poly.type
_entity_poly.pdbx_seq_one_letter_code
_entity_poly.pdbx_strand_id
1 'polypeptide(L)' 'MKIQHFNAGAIRFTRGRKFYEVAHAYDGQGFIGLCDGRVIATATDPAAVARAMIKSAVWMR' A
#
# COMPACT_ATOMS: atom_id res chain seq x y z
N MET A 1 4.41 3.75 -13.77
CA MET A 1 4.24 3.05 -12.47
C MET A 1 4.88 1.69 -12.62
N LYS A 2 5.92 1.38 -11.85
CA LYS A 2 6.61 0.08 -11.90
C LYS A 2 6.21 -0.70 -10.65
N ILE A 3 5.47 -1.78 -10.83
CA ILE A 3 5.02 -2.67 -9.75
C ILE A 3 6.04 -3.81 -9.68
N GLN A 4 6.66 -4.04 -8.53
CA GLN A 4 7.59 -5.16 -8.33
C GLN A 4 6.95 -6.15 -7.36
N HIS A 5 6.73 -7.38 -7.81
CA HIS A 5 6.29 -8.49 -6.96
C HIS A 5 7.54 -9.10 -6.31
N PHE A 6 7.71 -8.92 -5.00
CA PHE A 6 8.73 -9.64 -4.23
C PHE A 6 8.07 -10.84 -3.55
N ASN A 7 8.77 -11.97 -3.54
CA ASN A 7 8.30 -13.33 -3.21
C ASN A 7 7.95 -13.53 -1.70
N ALA A 8 7.45 -12.50 -1.02
CA ALA A 8 7.18 -12.44 0.42
C ALA A 8 5.89 -11.66 0.77
N GLY A 9 4.84 -11.73 -0.07
CA GLY A 9 3.48 -11.30 0.28
C GLY A 9 3.20 -9.79 0.30
N ALA A 10 4.18 -8.93 0.03
CA ALA A 10 4.00 -7.48 0.02
C ALA A 10 3.96 -6.89 -1.40
N ILE A 11 2.92 -6.10 -1.71
CA ILE A 11 2.81 -5.38 -3.00
C ILE A 11 3.55 -4.05 -2.87
N ARG A 12 4.56 -3.80 -3.72
CA ARG A 12 5.36 -2.56 -3.68
C ARG A 12 5.31 -1.83 -5.02
N PHE A 13 5.11 -0.52 -4.97
CA PHE A 13 5.13 0.33 -6.16
C PHE A 13 5.60 1.75 -5.84
N THR A 14 6.17 2.41 -6.84
CA THR A 14 6.53 3.83 -6.75
C THR A 14 5.60 4.67 -7.60
N ARG A 15 5.25 5.86 -7.10
CA ARG A 15 4.48 6.87 -7.84
C ARG A 15 5.05 8.26 -7.53
N GLY A 16 5.61 8.90 -8.55
CA GLY A 16 6.36 10.14 -8.38
C GLY A 16 7.62 9.91 -7.53
N ARG A 17 7.85 10.77 -6.53
CA ARG A 17 8.92 10.63 -5.53
C ARG A 17 8.53 9.79 -4.30
N LYS A 18 7.34 9.21 -4.31
CA LYS A 18 6.76 8.48 -3.17
C LYS A 18 6.82 6.97 -3.38
N PHE A 19 7.21 6.26 -2.33
CA PHE A 19 7.23 4.81 -2.27
C PHE A 19 5.99 4.30 -1.55
N TYR A 20 5.30 3.34 -2.15
CA TYR A 20 4.10 2.73 -1.62
C TYR A 20 4.29 1.23 -1.43
N GLU A 21 3.80 0.73 -0.30
CA GLU A 21 3.89 -0.70 0.04
C GLU A 21 2.59 -1.15 0.70
N VAL A 22 2.11 -2.33 0.33
CA VAL A 22 1.05 -3.04 1.03
C VAL A 22 1.73 -4.17 1.79
N ALA A 23 1.58 -4.18 3.12
CA ALA A 23 2.13 -5.19 4.00
C ALA A 23 1.02 -5.78 4.89
N HIS A 24 1.29 -6.93 5.51
CA HIS A 24 0.43 -7.43 6.57
C HIS A 24 0.46 -6.51 7.78
N ALA A 25 -0.68 -6.35 8.46
CA ALA A 25 -0.71 -5.69 9.75
C ALA A 25 0.12 -6.48 10.77
N TYR A 26 0.78 -5.78 11.68
CA TYR A 26 1.65 -6.40 12.69
C TYR A 26 0.90 -7.36 13.63
N ASP A 27 -0.39 -7.09 13.84
CA ASP A 27 -1.32 -7.93 14.62
C ASP A 27 -1.78 -9.20 13.87
N GLY A 28 -1.34 -9.38 12.61
CA GLY A 28 -1.76 -10.49 11.75
C GLY A 28 -3.17 -10.35 11.19
N GLN A 29 -3.97 -9.38 11.67
CA GLN A 29 -5.31 -9.10 11.17
C GLN A 29 -5.28 -8.04 10.07
N GLY A 30 -5.36 -8.50 8.82
CA GLY A 30 -5.49 -7.64 7.65
C GLY A 30 -4.18 -7.06 7.11
N PHE A 31 -4.31 -5.95 6.41
CA PHE A 31 -3.28 -5.33 5.61
C PHE A 31 -3.19 -3.83 5.87
N ILE A 32 -1.98 -3.31 5.75
CA ILE A 32 -1.66 -1.90 5.89
C ILE A 32 -1.03 -1.38 4.60
N GLY A 33 -1.40 -0.17 4.22
CA GLY A 33 -0.81 0.58 3.13
C GLY A 33 0.16 1.61 3.70
N LEU A 34 1.42 1.53 3.28
CA LEU A 34 2.51 2.40 3.66
C LEU A 34 2.83 3.37 2.51
N CYS A 35 3.15 4.62 2.87
CA CYS A 35 3.72 5.64 1.98
C CYS A 35 4.98 6.20 2.65
N ASP A 36 6.15 6.02 2.03
CA ASP A 36 7.47 6.35 2.59
C ASP A 36 7.64 5.82 4.04
N GLY A 37 7.13 4.61 4.32
CA GLY A 37 7.18 3.98 5.65
C GLY A 37 6.11 4.43 6.65
N ARG A 38 5.20 5.35 6.29
CA ARG A 38 4.06 5.77 7.13
C ARG A 38 2.78 5.06 6.74
N VAL A 39 2.01 4.57 7.71
CA VAL A 39 0.68 3.98 7.47
C VAL A 39 -0.28 5.07 6.99
N ILE A 40 -0.87 4.85 5.82
CA ILE A 40 -1.85 5.74 5.19
C ILE A 40 -3.20 5.06 4.94
N ALA A 41 -3.27 3.74 5.03
CA ALA A 41 -4.48 2.95 4.84
C ALA A 41 -4.40 1.64 5.63
N THR A 42 -5.55 1.13 6.06
CA THR A 42 -5.70 -0.18 6.71
C THR A 42 -6.98 -0.83 6.21
N ALA A 43 -6.94 -2.11 5.85
CA ALA A 43 -8.14 -2.88 5.51
C ALA A 43 -7.88 -4.37 5.73
N THR A 44 -8.94 -5.16 5.86
CA THR A 44 -8.83 -6.62 5.99
C THR A 44 -8.42 -7.31 4.69
N ASP A 45 -8.54 -6.63 3.55
CA ASP A 45 -8.24 -7.16 2.21
C ASP A 45 -7.15 -6.30 1.53
N PRO A 46 -6.13 -6.92 0.89
CA PRO A 46 -5.02 -6.18 0.29
C PRO A 46 -5.46 -5.35 -0.94
N ALA A 47 -6.49 -5.79 -1.67
CA ALA A 47 -7.03 -5.02 -2.79
C ALA A 47 -7.81 -3.80 -2.28
N ALA A 48 -8.50 -3.90 -1.14
CA ALA A 48 -9.12 -2.75 -0.49
C ALA A 48 -8.09 -1.70 -0.05
N VAL A 49 -6.95 -2.13 0.51
CA VAL A 49 -5.82 -1.23 0.83
C VAL A 49 -5.29 -0.56 -0.44
N ALA A 50 -5.00 -1.33 -1.49
CA ALA A 50 -4.50 -0.80 -2.75
C ALA A 50 -5.47 0.22 -3.37
N ARG A 51 -6.78 -0.06 -3.36
CA ARG A 51 -7.83 0.87 -3.82
C ARG A 51 -7.85 2.15 -3.00
N ALA A 52 -7.74 2.06 -1.67
CA ALA A 52 -7.69 3.23 -0.80
C ALA A 52 -6.46 4.10 -1.08
N MET A 53 -5.29 3.48 -1.30
CA MET A 53 -4.05 4.19 -1.65
C MET A 53 -4.17 4.89 -3.02
N ILE A 54 -4.75 4.22 -4.02
CA ILE A 54 -5.00 4.82 -5.34
C ILE A 54 -5.99 6.00 -5.21
N LYS A 55 -7.10 5.81 -4.50
CA LYS A 55 -8.15 6.83 -4.33
C LYS A 55 -7.64 8.05 -3.56
N SER A 56 -6.93 7.84 -2.45
CA SER A 56 -6.28 8.91 -1.68
C SER A 56 -5.30 9.71 -2.56
N ALA A 57 -4.51 9.02 -3.38
CA ALA A 57 -3.59 9.65 -4.32
C ALA A 57 -4.28 10.29 -5.55
N VAL A 58 -5.57 10.06 -5.79
CA VAL A 58 -6.37 10.80 -6.79
C VAL A 58 -6.89 12.11 -6.20
N TRP A 59 -7.15 12.16 -4.89
CA TRP A 59 -7.66 13.34 -4.19
C TRP A 59 -6.57 14.36 -3.79
N MET A 60 -5.31 13.95 -3.67
CA MET A 60 -4.17 14.85 -3.43
C MET A 60 -3.65 15.57 -4.69
N ARG A 61 -4.44 15.61 -5.77
CA ARG A 61 -4.06 16.25 -7.04
C ARG A 61 -4.64 17.64 -7.17
#